data_AF-A0A2V8FJ96-F1
#
_entry.id   AF-A0A2V8FJ96-F1
#
_cell.length_a   1.000
_cell.length_b   1.000
_cell.length_c   1.000
_cell.angle_alpha   90.00
_cell.angle_beta   90.00
_cell.angle_gamma   90.00
#
_symmetry.space_group_name_H-M   'P 1'
#
loop_
_entity.id
_entity.type
_entity.pdbx_description
1 polymer ?
#
loop_
_entity_poly.entity_id
_entity_poly.type
_entity_poly.pdbx_seq_one_letter_code
_entity_poly.pdbx_strand_id
1 'polypeptide(L)' 'GVRAVLVPRGQPVREQLLRARLLAARGLFDMVEPDALVPDVLLATVRAALARPVPAAVIDLEGLSRVRARVTALLADRPR' A
#
# COMPACT_ATOMS: atom_id res chain seq x y z
N GLY A 1 -12.67 1.32 -4.19
CA GLY A 1 -11.47 2.08 -3.80
C GLY A 1 -11.83 3.53 -3.52
N VAL A 2 -10.87 4.33 -3.09
CA VAL A 2 -10.95 5.81 -3.07
C VAL A 2 -9.73 6.36 -3.79
N ARG A 3 -9.83 7.58 -4.33
CA ARG A 3 -8.65 8.30 -4.82
C ARG A 3 -7.86 8.76 -3.61
N ALA A 4 -6.58 8.45 -3.57
CA ALA A 4 -5.71 8.87 -2.48
C ALA A 4 -4.37 9.36 -3.05
N VAL A 5 -3.81 10.35 -2.37
CA VAL A 5 -2.42 10.79 -2.53
C VAL A 5 -1.73 10.58 -1.20
N LEU A 6 -0.73 9.71 -1.16
CA LEU A 6 0.03 9.45 0.05
C LEU A 6 1.30 10.31 0.10
N VAL A 7 1.58 10.84 1.28
CA VAL A 7 2.86 11.46 1.63
C VAL A 7 3.48 10.63 2.75
N PRO A 8 4.26 9.58 2.43
CA PRO A 8 4.86 8.72 3.44
C PRO A 8 5.92 9.48 4.25
N ARG A 9 6.30 8.95 5.42
CA ARG A 9 7.48 9.44 6.14
C ARG A 9 8.72 8.69 5.67
N GLY A 10 9.81 9.41 5.38
CA GLY A 10 11.11 8.82 5.06
C GLY A 10 11.95 8.43 6.28
N GLN A 11 11.64 9.01 7.47
CA GLN A 11 12.38 8.83 8.73
C GLN A 11 11.41 8.76 9.92
N PRO A 12 11.78 8.06 11.03
CA PRO A 12 12.98 7.23 11.19
C PRO A 12 12.86 5.84 10.52
N VAL A 13 11.65 5.44 10.11
CA VAL A 13 11.39 4.09 9.60
C VAL A 13 11.19 4.11 8.09
N ARG A 14 12.15 3.54 7.35
CA ARG A 14 12.15 3.45 5.87
C ARG A 14 11.02 2.59 5.30
N GLU A 15 10.45 1.71 6.11
CA GLU A 15 9.47 0.74 5.65
C GLU A 15 8.17 1.40 5.15
N GLN A 16 7.75 2.53 5.74
CA GLN A 16 6.58 3.27 5.24
C GLN A 16 6.78 3.72 3.79
N LEU A 17 7.95 4.28 3.50
CA LEU A 17 8.30 4.73 2.16
C LEU A 17 8.34 3.57 1.16
N LEU A 18 8.99 2.46 1.54
CA LEU A 18 9.05 1.27 0.68
C LEU A 18 7.66 0.73 0.36
N ARG A 19 6.80 0.57 1.37
CA ARG A 19 5.43 0.08 1.18
C ARG A 19 4.62 1.02 0.30
N ALA A 20 4.71 2.34 0.53
CA ALA A 20 4.01 3.33 -0.27
C ALA A 20 4.41 3.25 -1.75
N ARG A 21 5.72 3.17 -2.05
CA ARG A 21 6.22 3.01 -3.43
C ARG A 21 5.68 1.75 -4.10
N LEU A 22 5.75 0.60 -3.41
CA LEU A 22 5.31 -0.69 -3.96
C LEU A 22 3.80 -0.78 -4.19
N LEU A 23 3.00 -0.10 -3.36
CA LEU A 23 1.54 -0.05 -3.50
C LEU A 23 1.11 0.98 -4.54
N ALA A 24 1.77 2.14 -4.60
CA ALA A 24 1.55 3.13 -5.66
C ALA A 24 1.87 2.56 -7.06
N ALA A 25 2.97 1.80 -7.18
CA ALA A 25 3.32 1.09 -8.42
C ALA A 25 2.29 0.04 -8.86
N ARG A 26 1.43 -0.43 -7.94
CA ARG A 26 0.30 -1.32 -8.23
C ARG A 26 -0.99 -0.56 -8.56
N GLY A 27 -0.93 0.77 -8.64
CA GLY A 27 -2.06 1.62 -9.02
C GLY A 27 -3.10 1.82 -7.90
N LEU A 28 -2.75 1.55 -6.63
CA LEU A 28 -3.70 1.74 -5.52
C LEU A 28 -3.96 3.21 -5.21
N PHE A 29 -2.95 4.05 -5.37
CA PHE A 29 -2.97 5.47 -5.06
C PHE A 29 -1.76 6.15 -5.72
N ASP A 30 -1.81 7.47 -5.77
CA ASP A 30 -0.64 8.28 -6.12
C ASP A 30 0.16 8.61 -4.86
N MET A 31 1.40 9.06 -5.07
CA MET A 31 2.31 9.34 -3.98
C MET A 31 3.19 10.55 -4.32
N VAL A 32 3.49 11.34 -3.30
CA VAL A 32 4.55 12.35 -3.34
C VAL A 32 5.71 11.85 -2.48
N GLU A 33 6.91 11.82 -3.05
CA GLU A 33 8.12 11.51 -2.29
C GLU A 33 8.34 12.54 -1.17
N PRO A 34 8.73 12.14 0.04
CA PRO A 34 8.90 13.06 1.17
C PRO A 34 9.85 14.22 0.85
N ASP A 35 10.95 13.92 0.15
CA ASP A 35 11.99 14.89 -0.22
C ASP A 35 11.55 15.80 -1.39
N ALA A 36 10.47 15.46 -2.08
CA ALA A 36 9.88 16.27 -3.15
C ALA A 36 8.62 17.04 -2.69
N LEU A 37 8.29 16.98 -1.40
CA LEU A 37 7.07 17.59 -0.87
C LEU A 37 7.18 19.11 -0.84
N VAL A 38 6.58 19.73 -1.84
CA VAL A 38 6.32 21.18 -1.88
C VAL A 38 4.85 21.42 -2.26
N PRO A 39 4.25 22.58 -1.89
CA PRO A 39 2.83 22.84 -2.08
C PRO A 39 2.33 22.60 -3.52
N ASP A 40 3.09 23.08 -4.52
CA ASP A 40 2.70 22.96 -5.93
C ASP A 40 2.70 21.51 -6.42
N VAL A 41 3.68 20.71 -5.99
CA VAL A 41 3.77 19.28 -6.33
C VAL A 41 2.59 18.52 -5.72
N LEU A 42 2.25 18.79 -4.46
CA LEU A 42 1.11 18.16 -3.81
C LEU A 42 -0.20 18.52 -4.52
N LEU A 43 -0.41 19.81 -4.81
CA LEU A 43 -1.62 20.29 -5.48
C LEU A 43 -1.76 19.68 -6.89
N ALA A 44 -0.69 19.65 -7.67
CA ALA A 44 -0.68 19.05 -9.00
C ALA A 44 -1.02 17.54 -8.93
N THR A 45 -0.45 16.82 -7.95
CA THR A 45 -0.70 15.39 -7.76
C THR A 45 -2.15 15.11 -7.38
N VAL A 46 -2.73 15.91 -6.47
CA VAL A 46 -4.14 15.81 -6.09
C VAL A 46 -5.06 16.08 -7.27
N ARG A 47 -4.80 17.13 -8.06
CA ARG A 47 -5.60 17.44 -9.26
C ARG A 47 -5.56 16.30 -10.27
N ALA A 48 -4.38 15.73 -10.52
CA ALA A 48 -4.22 14.60 -11.42
C ALA A 48 -4.98 13.35 -10.91
N ALA A 49 -4.94 13.08 -9.60
CA ALA A 49 -5.67 11.97 -9.00
C ALA A 49 -7.19 12.13 -9.16
N LEU A 50 -7.73 13.34 -8.95
CA LEU A 50 -9.16 13.65 -9.10
C LEU A 50 -9.65 13.47 -10.54
N ALA A 51 -8.81 13.73 -11.55
CA ALA A 51 -9.15 13.55 -12.95
C ALA A 51 -9.19 12.08 -13.41
N ARG A 52 -8.61 11.14 -12.63
CA ARG A 52 -8.60 9.71 -12.96
C ARG A 52 -9.83 8.98 -12.39
N PRO A 53 -10.19 7.82 -12.96
CA PRO A 53 -11.14 6.91 -12.34
C PRO A 53 -10.67 6.46 -10.95
N VAL A 54 -11.62 6.02 -10.12
CA VAL A 54 -11.28 5.43 -8.82
C VAL A 54 -10.46 4.15 -9.03
N PRO A 55 -9.35 3.95 -8.29
CA PRO A 55 -8.57 2.72 -8.36
C PRO A 55 -9.41 1.46 -8.14
N ALA A 56 -9.29 0.53 -9.08
CA ALA A 56 -9.92 -0.79 -9.03
C ALA A 56 -9.00 -1.88 -8.46
N ALA A 57 -7.75 -1.54 -8.12
CA ALA A 57 -6.78 -2.49 -7.58
C ALA A 57 -7.31 -3.14 -6.29
N VAL A 58 -7.33 -4.48 -6.28
CA VAL A 58 -7.75 -5.29 -5.14
C VAL A 58 -6.51 -5.95 -4.54
N ILE A 59 -6.33 -5.77 -3.23
CA ILE A 59 -5.36 -6.55 -2.46
C ILE A 59 -6.09 -7.72 -1.85
N ASP A 60 -5.55 -8.92 -1.99
CA ASP A 60 -6.00 -10.08 -1.23
C ASP A 60 -5.60 -9.91 0.24
N LEU A 61 -6.60 -9.77 1.12
CA LEU A 61 -6.43 -9.59 2.56
C LEU A 61 -6.72 -10.87 3.36
N GLU A 62 -6.89 -12.02 2.71
CA GLU A 62 -7.13 -13.32 3.37
C GLU A 62 -5.88 -13.94 3.99
N GLY A 63 -4.83 -13.15 4.24
CA GLY A 63 -3.54 -13.61 4.76
C GLY A 63 -3.69 -14.37 6.08
N LEU A 64 -4.47 -13.85 7.04
CA LEU A 64 -4.68 -14.51 8.34
C LEU A 64 -5.39 -15.86 8.19
N SER A 65 -6.45 -15.91 7.38
CA SER A 65 -7.20 -17.14 7.08
C SER A 65 -6.28 -18.23 6.51
N ARG A 66 -5.41 -17.84 5.57
CA ARG A 66 -4.41 -18.75 4.96
C ARG A 66 -3.36 -19.19 5.97
N VAL A 67 -2.83 -18.29 6.78
CA VAL A 67 -1.86 -18.61 7.85
C VAL A 67 -2.46 -19.61 8.82
N ARG A 68 -3.70 -19.37 9.28
CA ARG A 68 -4.41 -20.30 10.17
C ARG A 68 -4.50 -21.70 9.56
N ALA A 69 -4.97 -21.81 8.31
CA ALA A 69 -5.08 -23.10 7.63
C ALA A 69 -3.73 -23.84 7.54
N ARG A 70 -2.64 -23.12 7.26
CA ARG A 70 -1.29 -23.72 7.17
C ARG A 70 -0.74 -24.15 8.52
N VAL A 71 -0.96 -23.36 9.57
CA VAL A 71 -0.56 -23.72 10.93
C VAL A 71 -1.32 -24.95 11.41
N THR A 72 -2.63 -25.03 11.18
CA THR A 72 -3.43 -26.21 11.53
C THR A 72 -2.94 -27.48 10.83
N ALA A 73 -2.63 -27.40 9.53
CA ALA A 73 -2.08 -28.54 8.79
C ALA A 73 -0.72 -28.98 9.36
N LEU A 74 0.18 -28.04 9.65
CA LEU A 74 1.50 -28.34 10.21
C LEU A 74 1.42 -29.03 11.58
N LEU A 75 0.45 -28.65 12.42
CA LEU A 75 0.25 -29.26 13.73
C LEU A 75 -0.39 -30.65 13.65
N ALA A 76 -1.22 -30.90 12.64
CA ALA A 76 -1.83 -32.21 12.40
C ALA A 76 -0.82 -33.26 11.91
N ASP A 77 0.20 -32.84 11.17
CA ASP A 77 1.25 -33.70 10.62
C ASP A 77 2.39 -34.04 11.60
N ARG A 78 2.38 -33.51 12.84
CA ARG A 78 3.38 -33.90 13.83
C ARG A 78 3.01 -35.25 14.48
N PRO A 79 3.86 -36.29 14.36
CA PRO A 79 3.67 -37.51 15.13
C PRO A 79 3.77 -37.19 16.63
N ARG A 80 2.90 -37.83 17.43
CA ARG A 80 2.90 -37.73 18.89
C ARG A 80 4.19 -38.26 19.51
#